data_AF-A0A4Q5QQU1-F1
#
_entry.id   AF-A0A4Q5QQU1-F1
#
_cell.length_a   1.000
_cell.length_b   1.000
_cell.length_c   1.000
_cell.angle_alpha   90.00
_cell.angle_beta   90.00
_cell.angle_gamma   90.00
#
_symmetry.space_group_name_H-M   'P 1'
#
loop_
_entity.id
_entity.type
_entity.pdbx_description
1 polymer ?
#
loop_
_entity_poly.entity_id
_entity_poly.type
_entity_poly.pdbx_seq_one_letter_code
_entity_poly.pdbx_strand_id
1 'polypeptide(L)' 'GGQGWVDYTVFPSVAGTYDMAGQVLTQIKAVVLTLVLSGGVSAVLFYGLKATTGLRPSKEVETEGLDINEHGERAYNY' A
#
# COMPACT_ATOMS: atom_id res chain seq x y z
N GLY A 1 -0.22 13.07 27.24
CA GLY A 1 -1.12 13.23 26.08
C GLY A 1 -1.91 14.50 26.27
N GLY A 2 -1.87 15.42 25.32
CA GLY A 2 -2.43 16.78 25.45
C GLY A 2 -1.58 17.86 24.80
N GLN A 3 -0.32 17.56 24.46
CA GLN A 3 0.50 18.39 23.61
C GLN A 3 0.02 18.20 22.17
N GLY A 4 -0.50 19.26 21.54
CA GLY A 4 -0.99 19.25 20.15
C GLY A 4 0.10 18.93 19.12
N TRP A 5 -0.18 19.19 17.83
CA TRP A 5 0.83 19.06 16.77
C TRP A 5 1.99 20.06 17.01
N VAL A 6 3.20 19.75 16.54
CA VAL A 6 4.36 20.65 16.68
C VAL A 6 4.38 21.65 15.53
N ASP A 7 4.42 22.94 15.85
CA ASP A 7 4.58 24.00 14.86
C ASP A 7 6.04 24.17 14.47
N TYR A 8 6.37 23.68 13.28
CA TYR A 8 7.70 23.77 12.69
C TYR A 8 7.91 25.05 11.86
N THR A 9 6.91 25.94 11.79
CA THR A 9 7.02 27.20 11.02
C THR A 9 7.69 28.34 11.81
N VAL A 10 7.97 28.14 13.10
CA VAL A 10 8.59 29.12 14.01
C VAL A 10 9.77 28.52 14.81
N PHE A 11 10.67 29.37 15.31
CA PHE A 11 11.81 28.96 16.15
C PHE A 11 11.82 29.67 17.53
N PRO A 12 11.98 28.94 18.66
CA PRO A 12 11.99 27.47 18.76
C PRO A 12 10.63 26.89 18.36
N SER A 13 10.60 25.66 17.84
CA SER A 13 9.33 25.01 17.50
C SER A 13 8.47 24.86 18.75
N VAL A 14 7.23 25.32 18.68
CA VAL A 14 6.30 25.30 19.82
C VAL A 14 5.18 24.30 19.61
N ALA A 15 4.47 23.95 20.67
CA ALA A 15 3.24 23.20 20.54
C ALA A 15 2.16 24.08 19.89
N GLY A 16 1.53 23.57 18.83
CA GLY A 16 0.37 24.17 18.21
C GLY A 16 -0.86 24.10 19.12
N THR A 17 -1.86 24.94 18.81
CA THR A 17 -3.12 25.00 19.56
C THR A 17 -3.79 23.63 19.61
N TYR A 18 -4.28 23.26 20.80
CA TYR A 18 -5.05 22.04 20.97
C TYR A 18 -6.43 22.18 20.32
N ASP A 19 -6.67 21.39 19.28
CA ASP A 19 -7.96 21.23 18.61
C ASP A 19 -8.18 19.76 18.25
N MET A 20 -9.09 19.10 18.96
CA MET A 20 -9.39 17.68 18.75
C MET A 20 -10.09 17.43 17.41
N ALA A 21 -11.02 18.32 17.01
CA ALA A 21 -11.76 18.15 15.76
C ALA A 21 -10.83 18.29 14.55
N GLY A 22 -9.95 19.30 14.57
CA GLY A 22 -8.91 19.49 13.56
C GLY A 22 -7.93 18.31 13.47
N GLN A 23 -7.55 17.71 14.61
CA GLN A 23 -6.68 16.54 14.63
C GLN A 23 -7.34 15.32 13.99
N VAL A 24 -8.61 15.01 14.33
CA VAL A 24 -9.34 13.87 13.73
C VAL A 24 -9.46 14.04 12.21
N LEU A 25 -9.81 15.23 11.73
CA LEU A 25 -9.88 15.50 10.28
C LEU A 25 -8.52 15.34 9.60
N THR A 26 -7.44 15.76 10.26
CA THR A 26 -6.07 15.61 9.72
C THR A 26 -5.70 14.13 9.57
N GLN A 27 -6.03 13.30 10.54
CA GLN A 27 -5.75 11.86 10.47
C GLN A 27 -6.59 11.16 9.40
N ILE A 28 -7.87 11.53 9.24
CA ILE A 28 -8.71 11.01 8.14
C ILE A 28 -8.06 11.33 6.79
N LYS A 29 -7.61 12.57 6.58
CA LYS A 29 -6.90 12.96 5.35
C LYS A 29 -5.63 12.13 5.14
N ALA A 30 -4.85 11.90 6.21
CA ALA A 30 -3.64 11.08 6.14
C ALA A 30 -3.96 9.64 5.71
N VAL A 31 -4.98 9.01 6.29
CA VAL A 31 -5.43 7.66 5.92
C VAL A 31 -5.93 7.60 4.48
N VAL A 32 -6.75 8.56 4.07
CA VAL A 32 -7.26 8.61 2.68
C VAL A 32 -6.10 8.79 1.71
N LEU A 33 -5.14 9.66 2.01
CA LEU A 33 -3.96 9.86 1.18
C LEU A 33 -3.14 8.57 1.05
N THR A 34 -2.89 7.84 2.15
CA THR A 34 -2.14 6.59 2.09
C THR A 34 -2.87 5.51 1.32
N LEU A 35 -4.20 5.41 1.44
CA LEU A 35 -5.01 4.46 0.68
C LEU A 35 -5.03 4.79 -0.82
N VAL A 36 -5.17 6.06 -1.19
CA VAL A 36 -5.14 6.50 -2.60
C VAL A 36 -3.75 6.30 -3.18
N LEU A 37 -2.69 6.63 -2.44
CA LEU A 37 -1.33 6.44 -2.92
C LEU A 37 -1.01 4.96 -3.06
N SER A 38 -1.14 4.17 -2.00
CA SER A 38 -0.79 2.74 -2.04
C SER A 38 -1.74 1.95 -2.95
N GLY A 39 -3.04 2.02 -2.70
CA GLY A 39 -4.03 1.27 -3.48
C GLY A 39 -4.17 1.79 -4.91
N GLY A 40 -4.26 3.11 -5.09
CA GLY A 40 -4.47 3.72 -6.40
C GLY A 40 -3.26 3.58 -7.32
N VAL A 41 -2.04 3.91 -6.85
CA VAL A 41 -0.83 3.75 -7.68
C VAL A 41 -0.58 2.29 -7.97
N SER A 42 -0.69 1.38 -6.98
CA SER A 42 -0.55 -0.05 -7.23
C SER A 42 -1.60 -0.56 -8.23
N ALA A 43 -2.85 -0.11 -8.16
CA ALA A 43 -3.87 -0.48 -9.13
C ALA A 43 -3.46 -0.07 -10.55
N VAL A 44 -3.03 1.18 -10.76
CA VAL A 44 -2.57 1.66 -12.08
C VAL A 44 -1.41 0.81 -12.60
N LEU A 45 -0.41 0.53 -11.76
CA LEU A 45 0.75 -0.29 -12.13
C LEU A 45 0.35 -1.72 -12.48
N PHE A 46 -0.43 -2.39 -11.64
CA PHE A 46 -0.83 -3.78 -11.87
C PHE A 46 -1.78 -3.91 -13.07
N TYR A 47 -2.72 -2.98 -13.27
CA TYR A 47 -3.54 -3.00 -14.48
C TYR A 47 -2.72 -2.71 -15.74
N GLY A 48 -1.73 -1.82 -15.66
CA GLY A 48 -0.76 -1.59 -16.74
C GLY A 48 0.00 -2.86 -17.11
N LEU A 49 0.62 -3.53 -16.13
CA LEU A 49 1.34 -4.79 -16.34
C LEU A 49 0.43 -5.91 -16.85
N LYS A 50 -0.80 -6.00 -16.33
CA LYS A 50 -1.79 -6.96 -16.81
C LYS A 50 -2.09 -6.78 -18.30
N ALA A 51 -2.12 -5.54 -18.78
CA ALA A 51 -2.39 -5.24 -20.19
C ALA A 51 -1.18 -5.44 -21.11
N THR A 52 0.05 -5.37 -20.59
CA THR A 52 1.28 -5.45 -21.40
C THR A 52 1.97 -6.80 -21.35
N THR A 53 2.26 -7.33 -20.15
CA THR A 53 3.01 -8.58 -19.96
C THR A 53 2.14 -9.74 -19.52
N GLY A 54 1.00 -9.44 -18.91
CA GLY A 54 0.25 -10.42 -18.11
C GLY A 54 0.86 -10.58 -16.72
N LEU A 55 -0.01 -10.79 -15.71
CA LEU A 55 0.38 -10.88 -14.29
C LEU A 55 0.02 -12.22 -13.63
N ARG A 56 -0.95 -12.95 -14.19
CA ARG A 56 -1.45 -14.21 -13.62
C ARG A 56 -1.17 -15.33 -14.62
N PRO A 57 -0.65 -16.49 -14.18
CA PRO A 57 -0.51 -17.65 -15.03
C PRO A 57 -1.87 -18.11 -15.58
N SER A 58 -1.84 -18.98 -16.59
CA SER A 58 -3.06 -19.60 -17.10
C SER A 58 -3.72 -20.48 -16.04
N LYS A 59 -5.03 -20.73 -16.15
CA LYS A 59 -5.75 -21.58 -15.21
C LYS A 59 -5.22 -23.02 -15.15
N GLU A 60 -4.73 -23.52 -16.28
CA GLU A 60 -4.10 -24.85 -16.38
C GLU A 60 -2.84 -24.89 -15.51
N VAL A 61 -1.92 -23.93 -15.72
CA VAL A 61 -0.66 -23.81 -14.97
C VAL A 61 -0.93 -23.60 -13.47
N GLU A 62 -1.93 -22.80 -13.12
CA GLU A 62 -2.33 -22.57 -11.73
C GLU A 62 -2.89 -23.85 -11.06
N THR A 63 -3.50 -24.75 -11.84
CA THR A 63 -4.06 -26.02 -11.34
C THR A 63 -3.00 -27.11 -11.22
N GLU A 64 -2.11 -27.22 -12.20
CA GLU A 64 -1.03 -28.20 -12.22
C GLU A 64 0.12 -27.83 -11.26
N GLY A 65 0.29 -26.54 -10.97
CA GLY A 65 1.26 -25.99 -10.03
C GLY A 65 2.39 -25.24 -10.72
N LEU A 66 2.75 -24.08 -10.14
CA LEU A 66 3.82 -23.22 -10.65
C LEU A 66 5.20 -23.84 -10.45
N ASP A 67 5.40 -24.66 -9.42
CA ASP A 67 6.68 -25.36 -9.20
C ASP A 67 7.01 -26.25 -10.41
N ILE A 68 6.03 -26.99 -10.91
CA ILE A 68 6.21 -27.89 -12.06
C ILE A 68 6.35 -27.09 -13.35
N ASN A 69 5.46 -26.11 -13.57
CA ASN A 69 5.33 -25.42 -14.85
C ASN A 69 6.32 -24.26 -15.06
N GLU A 70 6.70 -23.55 -14.00
CA GLU A 70 7.61 -22.40 -14.09
C GLU A 70 9.02 -22.70 -13.58
N HIS A 71 9.16 -23.63 -12.63
CA HIS A 71 10.45 -23.98 -12.02
C HIS A 71 10.98 -25.37 -12.41
N GLY A 72 10.15 -26.23 -13.02
CA GLY A 72 10.52 -27.61 -13.39
C GLY A 72 10.76 -28.53 -12.18
N GLU A 73 10.29 -28.12 -11.00
CA GLU A 73 10.54 -28.77 -9.73
C GLU A 73 9.24 -29.36 -9.15
N ARG A 74 9.39 -30.42 -8.35
CA ARG A 74 8.32 -30.90 -7.46
C ARG A 74 8.75 -30.63 -6.04
N ALA A 75 7.93 -29.91 -5.27
CA ALA A 75 8.21 -29.61 -3.88
C ALA A 75 8.43 -30.87 -3.00
N TYR A 76 7.82 -32.00 -3.40
CA TYR A 76 7.96 -33.28 -2.72
C TYR A 76 8.15 -34.42 -3.71
N ASN A 77 9.07 -35.32 -3.39
CA ASN A 77 9.26 -36.60 -4.08
C ASN A 77 8.80 -37.71 -3.13
N TYR A 78 7.88 -38.56 -3.57
CA TYR A 78 7.52 -39.81 -2.90
C TYR A 78 7.98 -40.98 -3.76
#